data_AF-A0A954VQV1-F1
#
_entry.id   AF-A0A954VQV1-F1
#
_cell.length_a   1.000
_cell.length_b   1.000
_cell.length_c   1.000
_cell.angle_alpha   90.00
_cell.angle_beta   90.00
_cell.angle_gamma   90.00
#
_symmetry.space_group_name_H-M   'P 1'
#
loop_
_entity.id
_entity.type
_entity.pdbx_description
1 polymer ?
#
loop_
_entity_poly.entity_id
_entity_poly.type
_entity_poly.pdbx_seq_one_letter_code
_entity_poly.pdbx_strand_id
1 'polypeptide(L)' 'SQLKRGRAGVRAQALARDGALIDDFLWVSNPRMLHVCNAPSPAATASFEIGRQIVDRVASEI' A
#
# COMPACT_ATOMS: atom_id res chain seq x y z
N SER A 1 -8.68 -3.11 37.44
CA SER A 1 -8.31 -3.46 36.05
C SER A 1 -7.32 -2.43 35.53
N GLN A 2 -6.14 -2.83 35.04
CA GLN A 2 -5.10 -1.92 34.52
C GLN A 2 -5.21 -1.65 33.01
N LEU A 3 -6.15 -2.31 32.32
CA LEU A 3 -6.38 -2.08 30.90
C LEU A 3 -7.39 -0.95 30.70
N LYS A 4 -7.02 0.01 29.83
CA LYS A 4 -7.90 1.08 29.34
C LYS A 4 -8.19 0.86 27.85
N ARG A 5 -9.32 1.39 27.37
CA ARG A 5 -9.69 1.30 25.95
C ARG A 5 -8.66 2.04 25.09
N GLY A 6 -8.16 1.36 24.06
CA GLY A 6 -7.33 1.93 22.99
C GLY A 6 -8.07 1.98 21.65
N ARG A 7 -7.53 2.69 20.66
CA ARG A 7 -8.04 2.66 19.28
C ARG A 7 -7.57 1.38 18.59
N ALA A 8 -8.43 0.79 17.76
CA ALA A 8 -8.06 -0.28 16.85
C ALA A 8 -7.81 0.29 15.44
N GLY A 9 -6.95 -0.36 14.66
CA GLY A 9 -6.67 0.00 13.28
C GLY A 9 -6.23 -1.20 12.46
N VAL A 10 -6.54 -1.19 11.17
CA VAL A 10 -6.12 -2.22 10.21
C VAL A 10 -5.12 -1.61 9.22
N ARG A 11 -4.15 -2.40 8.78
CA ARG A 11 -3.24 -2.04 7.69
C ARG A 11 -3.62 -2.87 6.47
N ALA A 12 -3.78 -2.21 5.32
CA ALA A 12 -3.77 -2.91 4.05
C ALA A 12 -2.32 -3.35 3.80
N GLN A 13 -2.05 -4.64 3.99
CA GLN A 13 -0.73 -5.24 3.88
C GLN A 13 -0.86 -6.50 3.02
N ALA A 14 -0.07 -6.60 1.96
CA ALA A 14 -0.08 -7.76 1.10
C ALA A 14 0.76 -8.90 1.68
N LEU A 15 0.27 -10.13 1.49
CA LEU A 15 0.92 -11.37 1.87
C LEU A 15 1.17 -12.19 0.61
N ALA A 16 2.41 -12.61 0.40
CA ALA A 16 2.80 -13.51 -0.67
C ALA A 16 2.30 -14.94 -0.39
N ARG A 17 2.32 -15.79 -1.43
CA ARG A 17 1.84 -17.18 -1.33
C ARG A 17 2.63 -18.04 -0.36
N ASP A 18 3.89 -17.70 -0.13
CA ASP A 18 4.78 -18.34 0.84
C ASP A 18 4.62 -17.79 2.26
N GLY A 19 3.75 -16.80 2.46
CA GLY A 19 3.51 -16.15 3.75
C GLY A 19 4.45 -14.98 4.04
N ALA A 20 5.30 -14.55 3.10
CA ALA A 20 6.11 -13.35 3.28
C ALA A 20 5.24 -12.09 3.18
N LEU A 21 5.49 -11.09 4.02
CA LEU A 21 4.89 -9.76 3.86
C LEU A 21 5.59 -9.03 2.74
N ILE A 22 4.82 -8.32 1.91
CA ILE A 22 5.40 -7.44 0.91
C ILE A 22 5.72 -6.10 1.59
N ASP A 23 6.99 -5.69 1.57
CA ASP A 23 7.40 -4.44 2.23
C ASP A 23 7.29 -3.20 1.33
N ASP A 24 7.31 -3.39 0.01
CA ASP A 24 7.29 -2.33 -1.00
C ASP A 24 5.99 -2.33 -1.81
N PHE A 25 5.91 -1.56 -2.88
CA PHE A 25 4.75 -1.55 -3.76
C PHE A 25 4.47 -2.91 -4.38
N LEU A 26 3.19 -3.29 -4.38
CA LEU A 26 2.67 -4.38 -5.19
C LEU A 26 1.69 -3.78 -6.19
N TRP A 27 2.08 -3.76 -7.46
CA TRP A 27 1.26 -3.25 -8.56
C TRP A 27 0.56 -4.39 -9.28
N VAL A 28 -0.69 -4.19 -9.66
CA VAL A 28 -1.38 -5.03 -10.63
C VAL A 28 -1.99 -4.12 -11.69
N SER A 29 -1.59 -4.28 -12.95
CA SER A 29 -2.07 -3.47 -14.06
C SER A 29 -3.00 -4.26 -14.99
N ASN A 30 -3.98 -3.56 -15.55
CA ASN A 30 -4.90 -4.00 -16.59
C ASN A 30 -5.00 -2.86 -17.63
N PRO A 31 -5.56 -3.07 -18.84
CA PRO A 31 -5.50 -2.09 -19.93
C PRO A 31 -5.97 -0.65 -19.64
N ARG A 32 -6.70 -0.41 -18.54
CA ARG A 32 -7.15 0.93 -18.11
C ARG A 32 -7.18 1.09 -16.58
N MET A 33 -6.45 0.25 -15.84
CA MET A 33 -6.48 0.26 -14.38
C MET A 33 -5.10 -0.05 -13.81
N LEU A 34 -4.66 0.75 -12.85
CA LEU A 34 -3.52 0.47 -12.00
C LEU A 34 -4.02 0.23 -10.58
N HIS A 35 -3.82 -0.97 -10.06
CA HIS A 35 -4.12 -1.33 -8.69
C HIS A 35 -2.85 -1.24 -7.83
N VAL A 36 -2.96 -0.54 -6.71
CA VAL A 36 -1.92 -0.48 -5.67
C VAL A 36 -2.32 -1.47 -4.57
N CYS A 37 -1.86 -2.71 -4.69
CA CYS A 37 -2.19 -3.79 -3.76
C CYS A 37 -1.33 -3.76 -2.48
N ASN A 38 -0.19 -3.07 -2.51
CA ASN A 38 0.62 -2.75 -1.35
C ASN A 38 1.35 -1.43 -1.57
N ALA A 39 1.66 -0.69 -0.49
CA ALA A 39 2.46 0.52 -0.54
C ALA A 39 3.38 0.60 0.69
N PRO A 40 4.55 1.25 0.59
CA PRO A 40 5.51 1.35 1.68
C PRO A 40 4.95 2.03 2.95
N SER A 41 5.41 1.57 4.11
CA SER A 41 5.06 2.16 5.41
C SER A 41 6.06 3.25 5.84
N PRO A 42 5.61 4.32 6.54
CA PRO A 42 4.24 4.65 6.90
C PRO A 42 3.55 5.43 5.78
N ALA A 43 2.52 4.82 5.16
CA ALA A 43 1.85 5.41 3.99
C ALA A 43 1.21 6.77 4.27
N ALA A 44 0.68 6.99 5.48
CA ALA A 44 0.04 8.26 5.84
C ALA A 44 1.01 9.45 5.75
N THR A 45 2.23 9.30 6.28
CA THR A 45 3.25 10.35 6.29
C THR A 45 3.96 10.49 4.95
N ALA A 46 4.06 9.40 4.16
CA ALA A 46 4.68 9.40 2.84
C ALA A 46 3.67 9.56 1.68
N SER A 47 2.44 9.97 1.98
CA SER A 47 1.30 9.93 1.04
C SER A 47 1.54 10.73 -0.26
N PHE A 48 2.21 11.89 -0.19
CA PHE A 48 2.52 12.67 -1.38
C PHE A 48 3.54 11.99 -2.30
N GLU A 49 4.59 11.39 -1.74
CA GLU A 49 5.60 10.70 -2.52
C GLU A 49 5.04 9.41 -3.14
N ILE A 50 4.21 8.67 -2.38
CA ILE A 50 3.45 7.54 -2.89
C ILE A 50 2.54 7.97 -4.05
N GLY A 51 1.81 9.08 -3.88
CA GLY A 51 0.96 9.64 -4.93
C GLY A 51 1.74 10.02 -6.20
N ARG A 52 2.92 10.63 -6.03
CA ARG A 52 3.82 10.96 -7.15
C ARG A 52 4.23 9.71 -7.93
N GLN A 53 4.64 8.65 -7.25
CA GLN A 53 5.00 7.39 -7.89
C GLN A 53 3.81 6.74 -8.63
N ILE A 54 2.60 6.82 -8.07
CA ILE A 54 1.39 6.34 -8.74
C ILE A 54 1.16 7.11 -10.04
N VAL A 55 1.25 8.45 -10.01
CA VAL A 55 1.05 9.30 -11.20
C VAL A 55 2.10 9.02 -12.26
N ASP A 56 3.37 8.95 -11.88
CA ASP A 56 4.48 8.64 -12.79
C ASP A 56 4.27 7.28 -13.49
N ARG A 57 3.79 6.28 -12.75
CA ARG A 57 3.51 4.94 -13.28
C ARG A 57 2.30 4.92 -14.20
N VAL A 58 1.22 5.63 -13.85
CA VAL A 58 0.05 5.77 -14.74
C VAL A 58 0.47 6.42 -16.06
N ALA A 59 1.23 7.51 -16.02
CA ALA A 59 1.65 8.24 -17.22
C ALA A 59 2.57 7.43 -18.16
N SER A 60 3.21 6.36 -17.67
CA SER A 60 4.16 5.54 -18.42
C SER A 60 3.59 4.20 -18.89
N GLU A 61 2.54 3.69 -18.24
CA GLU A 61 2.07 2.31 -18.44
C GLU A 61 0.57 2.18 -18.80
N ILE A 62 -0.22 3.26 -18.70
CA ILE A 62 -1.66 3.29 -19.01
C ILE A 62 -1.98 4.44 -19.96
#